data_AF-A0A1M4VBR1-F1
#
_entry.id   AF-A0A1M4VBR1-F1
#
_cell.length_a   1.000
_cell.length_b   1.000
_cell.length_c   1.000
_cell.angle_alpha   90.00
_cell.angle_beta   90.00
_cell.angle_gamma   90.00
#
_symmetry.space_group_name_H-M   'P 1'
#
loop_
_entity.id
_entity.type
_entity.pdbx_description
1 polymer ?
#
loop_
_entity_poly.entity_id
_entity_poly.type
_entity_poly.pdbx_seq_one_letter_code
_entity_poly.pdbx_strand_id
1 'polypeptide(L)' 'MSAARKLTSHEIEVLEMLDGRRPGEWGAWVGACLEGLRGAGYCSRGLQHHITPAGREALAAIDAERISGHA' A
#
# COMPACT_ATOMS: atom_id res chain seq x y z
N MET A 1 4.58 -10.47 -17.12
CA MET A 1 4.08 -10.87 -15.79
C MET A 1 5.03 -10.30 -14.76
N SER A 2 4.69 -9.18 -14.12
CA SER A 2 5.55 -8.65 -13.05
C SER A 2 5.35 -9.49 -11.80
N ALA A 3 6.45 -10.03 -11.25
CA ALA A 3 6.43 -10.72 -9.97
C ALA A 3 5.79 -9.79 -8.93
N ALA A 4 4.74 -10.26 -8.25
CA ALA A 4 4.09 -9.51 -7.19
C ALA A 4 5.13 -9.30 -6.09
N ARG A 5 5.67 -8.08 -6.02
CA ARG A 5 6.58 -7.67 -4.97
C ARG A 5 5.84 -7.78 -3.63
N LYS A 6 6.45 -8.47 -2.67
CA LYS A 6 5.94 -8.50 -1.30
C LYS A 6 6.08 -7.11 -0.67
N LEU A 7 4.96 -6.52 -0.27
CA LEU A 7 4.92 -5.25 0.43
C LEU A 7 5.41 -5.42 1.87
N THR A 8 6.15 -4.43 2.38
CA THR A 8 6.54 -4.41 3.79
C THR A 8 5.39 -3.92 4.68
N SER A 9 5.42 -4.20 5.98
CA SER A 9 4.36 -3.74 6.91
C SER A 9 4.14 -2.22 6.87
N HIS A 10 5.20 -1.42 6.75
CA HIS A 10 5.11 0.04 6.64
C HIS A 10 4.46 0.48 5.32
N GLU A 11 4.71 -0.22 4.22
CA GLU A 11 4.12 0.09 2.92
C GLU A 11 2.64 -0.29 2.85
N ILE A 12 2.27 -1.40 3.48
CA ILE A 12 0.88 -1.82 3.64
C ILE A 12 0.15 -0.76 4.46
N GLU A 13 0.73 -0.32 5.57
CA GLU A 13 0.18 0.74 6.41
C GLU A 13 -0.04 2.05 5.63
N VAL A 14 0.93 2.48 4.82
CA VAL A 14 0.79 3.68 3.98
C VAL A 14 -0.32 3.51 2.94
N LEU A 15 -0.46 2.32 2.35
CA LEU A 15 -1.59 2.05 1.44
C LEU A 15 -2.94 2.06 2.15
N GLU A 16 -3.03 1.49 3.36
CA GLU A 16 -4.24 1.52 4.18
C GLU A 16 -4.62 2.98 4.57
N MET A 17 -3.62 3.84 4.83
CA MET A 17 -3.82 5.27 5.04
C MET A 17 -4.34 5.98 3.78
N LEU A 18 -3.76 5.68 2.60
CA LEU A 18 -4.18 6.25 1.32
C LEU A 18 -5.58 5.79 0.87
N ASP A 19 -5.98 4.58 1.24
CA ASP A 19 -7.33 4.04 1.00
C ASP A 19 -8.36 4.54 2.03
N GLY A 20 -7.92 5.28 3.05
CA GLY A 20 -8.78 5.81 4.11
C GLY A 20 -9.27 4.77 5.13
N ARG A 21 -8.66 3.57 5.15
CA ARG A 21 -9.02 2.49 6.10
C ARG A 21 -8.57 2.79 7.51
N ARG A 22 -7.50 3.57 7.67
CA ARG A 22 -6.96 3.98 8.97
C ARG A 22 -6.47 5.43 8.94
N PRO A 23 -6.67 6.19 10.03
CA PRO A 23 -5.88 7.40 10.24
C PRO A 23 -4.42 7.02 10.54
N GLY A 24 -3.50 7.93 10.22
CA GLY A 24 -2.09 7.73 10.49
C GLY A 24 -1.30 9.02 10.42
N GLU A 25 -0.12 9.00 11.03
CA GLU A 25 0.78 10.15 11.05
C GLU A 25 1.60 10.22 9.77
N TRP A 26 1.58 11.37 9.11
CA TRP A 26 2.38 11.63 7.92
C TRP A 26 3.79 12.06 8.32
N GLY A 27 4.67 11.07 8.56
CA GLY A 27 6.08 11.28 8.94
C GLY A 27 7.08 11.07 7.80
N ALA A 28 8.37 11.31 8.07
CA ALA A 28 9.46 11.15 7.08
C ALA A 28 9.54 9.72 6.49
N TRP A 29 9.19 8.71 7.29
CA TRP A 29 9.14 7.31 6.87
C TRP A 29 8.05 7.04 5.81
N VAL A 30 6.95 7.82 5.82
CA VAL A 30 5.87 7.73 4.82
C VAL A 30 6.40 8.16 3.44
N GLY A 31 7.23 9.19 3.39
CA GLY A 31 7.85 9.66 2.15
C GLY A 31 8.67 8.58 1.43
N ALA A 32 9.47 7.82 2.19
CA ALA A 32 10.25 6.71 1.65
C ALA A 32 9.37 5.58 1.11
N CYS A 33 8.31 5.21 1.84
CA CYS A 33 7.35 4.19 1.41
C CYS A 33 6.59 4.64 0.15
N LEU A 34 6.18 5.91 0.09
CA LEU A 34 5.48 6.47 -1.05
C LEU A 34 6.31 6.43 -2.34
N GLU A 35 7.62 6.69 -2.28
CA GLU A 35 8.49 6.55 -3.45
C GLU A 35 8.52 5.10 -3.96
N GLY A 36 8.66 4.13 -3.05
CA GLY A 36 8.65 2.70 -3.37
C GLY A 36 7.30 2.23 -3.95
N LEU A 37 6.19 2.70 -3.37
CA LEU A 37 4.83 2.40 -3.81
C LEU A 37 4.49 3.03 -5.16
N ARG A 38 4.96 4.27 -5.41
CA ARG A 38 4.84 4.95 -6.70
C ARG A 38 5.59 4.20 -7.79
N GLY A 39 6.83 3.79 -7.53
CA GLY A 39 7.64 3.03 -8.49
C GLY A 39 6.97 1.70 -8.88
N ALA A 40 6.18 1.12 -7.98
CA ALA A 40 5.41 -0.09 -8.24
C ALA A 40 3.99 0.15 -8.80
N GLY A 41 3.54 1.41 -8.92
CA GLY A 41 2.23 1.76 -9.46
C GLY A 41 1.05 1.61 -8.49
N TYR A 42 1.31 1.47 -7.19
CA TYR A 42 0.26 1.31 -6.17
C TYR A 42 -0.38 2.64 -5.71
N CYS A 43 0.30 3.77 -5.93
CA CYS A 43 -0.24 5.10 -5.65
C CYS A 43 0.19 6.12 -6.72
N SER A 44 -0.59 7.20 -6.86
CA SER A 44 -0.38 8.24 -7.86
C SER A 44 0.70 9.26 -7.47
N ARG A 45 1.29 9.88 -8.49
CA ARG A 45 2.16 11.04 -8.36
C ARG A 45 1.28 12.30 -8.31
N GLY A 46 1.34 13.06 -7.23
CA GLY A 46 0.53 14.28 -7.07
C GLY A 46 0.59 14.85 -5.65
N LEU A 47 0.09 16.08 -5.48
CA LEU A 47 -0.01 16.76 -4.17
C LEU A 47 -0.92 16.02 -3.18
N GLN A 48 -1.90 15.30 -3.72
CA GLN A 48 -2.77 14.41 -2.97
C GLN A 48 -2.46 13.00 -3.50
N HIS A 49 -1.64 12.25 -2.76
CA HIS A 49 -1.35 10.87 -3.11
C HIS A 49 -2.67 10.09 -3.08
N HIS A 50 -3.03 9.44 -4.17
CA HIS A 50 -4.22 8.60 -4.24
C HIS A 50 -3.81 7.16 -4.50
N ILE A 51 -4.45 6.22 -3.80
CA ILE A 51 -4.29 4.80 -4.09
C ILE A 51 -4.84 4.49 -5.49
N THR A 52 -4.11 3.68 -6.26
CA THR A 52 -4.53 3.21 -7.59
C THR A 52 -5.38 1.94 -7.47
N PRO A 53 -6.05 1.50 -8.54
CA PRO A 53 -6.70 0.18 -8.56
C PRO A 53 -5.74 -0.96 -8.18
N ALA A 54 -4.51 -0.94 -8.70
CA ALA A 54 -3.48 -1.93 -8.37
C ALA A 54 -3.11 -1.92 -6.87
N GLY A 55 -3.06 -0.74 -6.24
CA GLY A 55 -2.83 -0.63 -4.79
C GLY A 55 -3.96 -1.26 -3.97
N ARG A 56 -5.21 -1.08 -4.40
CA ARG A 56 -6.38 -1.72 -3.75
C ARG A 56 -6.39 -3.24 -3.94
N GLU A 57 -6.04 -3.73 -5.13
CA GLU A 57 -5.89 -5.16 -5.39
C GLU A 57 -4.80 -5.79 -4.52
N ALA A 58 -3.67 -5.09 -4.34
CA ALA A 58 -2.61 -5.54 -3.45
C ALA A 58 -3.09 -5.67 -1.99
N LEU A 59 -3.84 -4.68 -1.49
CA LEU A 59 -4.46 -4.74 -0.16
C LEU A 59 -5.43 -5.92 -0.04
N ALA A 60 -6.29 -6.13 -1.04
CA ALA A 60 -7.25 -7.24 -1.03
C ALA A 60 -6.55 -8.62 -1.02
N ALA A 61 -5.45 -8.76 -1.76
CA ALA A 61 -4.65 -9.98 -1.74
C ALA A 61 -4.03 -10.24 -0.35
N ILE A 62 -3.50 -9.20 0.30
CA ILE A 62 -2.95 -9.29 1.65
C ILE A 62 -4.04 -9.68 2.66
N ASP A 63 -5.23 -9.10 2.55
CA ASP A 63 -6.36 -9.44 3.43
C ASP A 63 -6.75 -10.92 3.26
N ALA A 64 -6.79 -11.41 2.02
CA ALA A 64 -7.06 -12.83 1.74
C ALA A 64 -5.98 -13.76 2.33
N GLU A 65 -4.70 -13.38 2.27
CA GLU A 65 -3.60 -14.12 2.90
C GLU A 65 -3.71 -14.11 4.43
N ARG A 66 -4.07 -12.97 5.04
CA ARG A 66 -4.28 -12.85 6.49
C ARG A 66 -5.42 -13.74 6.98
N ILE A 67 -6.50 -13.83 6.21
CA ILE A 67 -7.64 -14.71 6.52
C ILE A 67 -7.25 -16.19 6.36
N SER A 68 -6.49 -16.52 5.32
CA SER A 68 -6.08 -17.90 5.03
C SER A 68 -4.98 -18.43 5.95
N GLY A 69 -4.19 -17.55 6.57
CA GLY A 69 -3.17 -17.88 7.57
C GLY A 69 -3.71 -18.09 8.99
N HIS A 70 -5.03 -18.06 9.18
CA HIS A 70 -5.70 -18.30 10.45
C HIS A 70 -6.57 -19.57 10.35
N ALA A 71 -5.93 -20.69 10.03
CA ALA A 71 -6.48 -22.06 10.10
C ALA A 71 -5.53 -22.96 10.88
#